data_AF-A0A8S9JYT5-F1
#
_entry.id   AF-A0A8S9JYT5-F1
#
_cell.length_a   1.000
_cell.length_b   1.000
_cell.length_c   1.000
_cell.angle_alpha   90.00
_cell.angle_beta   90.00
_cell.angle_gamma   90.00
#
_symmetry.space_group_name_H-M   'P 1'
#
loop_
_entity.id
_entity.type
_entity.pdbx_description
1 polymer ?
#
loop_
_entity_poly.entity_id
_entity_poly.type
_entity_poly.pdbx_seq_one_letter_code
_entity_poly.pdbx_strand_id
1 'polypeptide(L)'
;MEATTAAPFSSCVTPRQNLSSSPSSLLLSRKKLGSANLKFKSPRSLSVRNLGKPVDLAGQYYKDGADEISFLNITGFRDFPLGDLPMIQVLRYTSENVFVPLTVGGGIRDFTDATGRYYSSLEVAAEYFRSGADKISIGSDAVYAAEEFVKSGVKTGKSSLEQISRVYGNQAVVVSIDPRRVYVNHPDDVPYKVIRVTNPGMPVFSPLLSLLCHGLNEHG
;
A
#
# COMPACT_ATOMS: atom_id res chain seq x y z
N MET A 1 -3.91 23.94 26.04
CA MET A 1 -4.92 22.89 25.80
C MET A 1 -5.83 23.40 24.69
N GLU A 2 -5.42 23.25 23.43
CA GLU A 2 -6.26 23.52 22.27
C GLU A 2 -5.67 22.71 21.12
N ALA A 3 -6.45 21.78 20.59
CA ALA A 3 -6.03 20.88 19.53
C ALA A 3 -6.17 21.60 18.20
N THR A 4 -5.05 22.06 17.64
CA THR A 4 -4.99 22.62 16.29
C THR A 4 -5.27 21.55 15.25
N THR A 5 -6.36 21.76 14.53
CA THR A 5 -6.85 21.00 13.38
C THR A 5 -5.78 20.92 12.29
N ALA A 6 -5.27 19.73 11.99
CA ALA A 6 -4.36 19.50 10.86
C ALA A 6 -5.13 19.48 9.52
N ALA A 7 -4.57 20.17 8.52
CA ALA A 7 -5.17 20.50 7.24
C ALA A 7 -5.51 19.29 6.33
N PRO A 8 -6.45 19.44 5.35
CA PRO A 8 -6.89 18.37 4.47
C PRO A 8 -6.04 18.26 3.19
N PHE A 9 -5.87 17.01 2.73
CA PHE A 9 -5.61 16.53 1.35
C PHE A 9 -4.34 16.97 0.57
N SER A 10 -3.68 15.93 0.01
CA SER A 10 -3.21 15.95 -1.38
C SER A 10 -3.54 14.59 -2.02
N SER A 11 -4.66 14.53 -2.73
CA SER A 11 -4.86 13.57 -3.80
C SER A 11 -3.97 13.99 -4.97
N CYS A 12 -3.08 13.13 -5.45
CA CYS A 12 -2.51 13.31 -6.79
C CYS A 12 -3.61 13.07 -7.82
N VAL A 13 -4.35 14.13 -8.15
CA VAL A 13 -5.15 14.23 -9.38
C VAL A 13 -4.35 15.13 -10.31
N THR A 14 -3.74 14.55 -11.33
CA THR A 14 -3.18 15.33 -12.45
C THR A 14 -4.32 16.04 -13.18
N PRO A 15 -4.12 17.29 -13.69
CA PRO A 15 -5.18 18.02 -14.37
C PRO A 15 -5.61 17.31 -15.66
N ARG A 16 -6.94 17.25 -15.85
CA ARG A 16 -7.68 16.63 -16.97
C ARG A 16 -7.04 16.81 -18.35
N GLN A 17 -6.88 15.70 -19.05
CA GLN A 17 -7.38 15.60 -20.42
C GLN A 17 -8.66 14.75 -20.40
N ASN A 18 -9.67 15.18 -21.16
CA ASN A 18 -10.99 14.55 -21.26
C ASN A 18 -10.88 13.06 -21.58
N LEU A 19 -11.14 12.19 -20.61
CA LEU A 19 -11.68 10.85 -20.84
C LEU A 19 -12.72 10.55 -19.76
N SER A 20 -13.91 10.17 -20.21
CA SER A 20 -15.00 9.61 -19.41
C SER A 20 -14.69 8.17 -18.99
N SER A 21 -13.54 7.94 -18.37
CA SER A 21 -13.13 6.60 -17.92
C SER A 21 -13.13 6.55 -16.40
N SER A 22 -14.03 5.75 -15.84
CA SER A 22 -13.83 5.12 -14.54
C SER A 22 -12.39 4.57 -14.49
N PRO A 23 -11.65 4.76 -13.37
CA PRO A 23 -10.28 4.26 -13.29
C PRO A 23 -10.27 2.73 -13.41
N SER A 24 -9.51 2.20 -14.37
CA SER A 24 -9.41 0.75 -14.65
C SER A 24 -8.90 -0.07 -13.45
N SER A 25 -8.18 0.56 -12.52
CA SER A 25 -7.74 -0.05 -11.26
C SER A 25 -7.96 0.93 -10.10
N LEU A 26 -8.42 0.44 -8.95
CA LEU A 26 -8.79 1.31 -7.85
C LEU A 26 -8.25 0.84 -6.48
N LEU A 27 -7.75 1.82 -5.72
CA LEU A 27 -7.06 1.65 -4.44
C LEU A 27 -8.00 1.93 -3.25
N LEU A 28 -8.25 0.93 -2.42
CA LEU A 28 -8.91 1.07 -1.12
C LEU A 28 -7.86 1.21 -0.01
N SER A 29 -7.85 2.34 0.69
CA SER A 29 -7.07 2.53 1.91
C SER A 29 -7.99 2.75 3.12
N ARG A 30 -7.61 2.20 4.28
CA ARG A 30 -8.36 2.31 5.54
C ARG A 30 -8.68 3.76 5.94
N LYS A 31 -7.87 4.74 5.51
CA LYS A 31 -8.09 6.17 5.79
C LYS A 31 -9.29 6.75 5.01
N LYS A 32 -9.60 6.21 3.82
CA LYS A 32 -10.76 6.60 2.99
C LYS A 32 -12.09 6.06 3.56
N LEU A 33 -12.01 5.22 4.60
CA LEU A 33 -13.13 4.52 5.24
C LEU A 33 -13.79 5.31 6.38
N GLY A 34 -13.66 6.65 6.36
CA GLY A 34 -14.26 7.57 7.34
C GLY A 34 -15.76 7.79 7.12
N SER A 35 -16.55 7.65 8.19
CA SER A 35 -17.96 8.05 8.35
C SER A 35 -18.95 7.80 7.21
N ALA A 36 -19.20 6.53 6.87
CA ALA A 36 -20.50 6.12 6.32
C ALA A 36 -20.99 4.89 7.10
N ASN A 37 -22.23 4.95 7.61
CA ASN A 37 -22.88 3.87 8.36
C ASN A 37 -23.53 2.89 7.38
N LEU A 38 -22.92 1.72 7.16
CA LEU A 38 -23.56 0.58 6.52
C LEU A 38 -23.29 -0.67 7.37
N LYS A 39 -24.38 -1.38 7.72
CA LYS A 39 -24.39 -2.54 8.62
C LYS A 39 -24.47 -3.82 7.80
N PHE A 40 -23.45 -4.67 7.88
CA PHE A 40 -23.56 -6.09 7.54
C PHE A 40 -23.47 -6.92 8.83
N LYS A 41 -24.32 -7.93 8.97
CA LYS A 41 -24.42 -8.78 10.16
C LYS A 41 -23.95 -10.19 9.80
N SER A 42 -22.70 -10.53 10.10
CA SER A 42 -22.25 -11.93 10.03
C SER A 42 -22.59 -12.67 11.34
N PRO A 43 -23.05 -13.94 11.30
CA PRO A 43 -23.36 -14.71 12.48
C PRO A 43 -22.19 -15.62 12.86
N ARG A 44 -21.21 -15.09 13.61
CA ARG A 44 -20.50 -15.71 14.75
C ARG A 44 -19.12 -15.06 15.00
N SER A 45 -18.95 -14.62 16.25
CA SER A 45 -17.72 -14.30 17.01
C SER A 45 -16.68 -13.32 16.43
N LEU A 46 -16.39 -12.30 17.27
CA LEU A 46 -15.45 -11.17 17.18
C LEU A 46 -15.96 -9.96 16.36
N SER A 47 -16.61 -9.06 17.09
CA SER A 47 -17.31 -7.86 16.65
C SER A 47 -16.40 -6.74 16.17
N VAL A 48 -15.63 -6.96 15.09
CA VAL A 48 -15.05 -5.85 14.32
C VAL A 48 -16.14 -5.30 13.38
N ARG A 49 -17.02 -4.46 13.92
CA ARG A 49 -18.15 -3.79 13.22
C ARG A 49 -17.79 -3.02 11.93
N ASN A 50 -16.52 -2.90 11.59
CA ASN A 50 -16.03 -2.12 10.44
C ASN A 50 -15.47 -2.97 9.28
N LEU A 51 -15.49 -4.31 9.34
CA LEU A 51 -15.03 -5.15 8.22
C LEU A 51 -15.99 -5.17 7.03
N GLY A 52 -17.26 -4.81 7.20
CA GLY A 52 -18.21 -4.73 6.09
C GLY A 52 -17.87 -3.63 5.09
N LYS A 53 -17.33 -2.50 5.57
CA LYS A 53 -17.11 -1.32 4.71
C LYS A 53 -16.13 -1.53 3.57
N PRO A 54 -14.94 -2.15 3.74
CA PRO A 54 -14.04 -2.43 2.63
C PRO A 54 -14.63 -3.44 1.65
N VAL A 55 -15.35 -4.45 2.14
CA VAL A 55 -15.98 -5.50 1.33
C VAL A 55 -17.11 -4.92 0.49
N ASP A 56 -18.03 -4.18 1.12
CA ASP A 56 -19.15 -3.51 0.44
C ASP A 56 -18.64 -2.53 -0.62
N LEU A 57 -17.59 -1.78 -0.28
CA LEU A 57 -16.98 -0.82 -1.19
C LEU A 57 -16.28 -1.51 -2.37
N ALA A 58 -15.56 -2.61 -2.14
CA ALA A 58 -14.99 -3.43 -3.21
C ALA A 58 -16.09 -4.01 -4.13
N GLY A 59 -17.19 -4.49 -3.55
CA GLY A 59 -18.36 -4.97 -4.28
C GLY A 59 -19.03 -3.87 -5.11
N GLN A 60 -19.08 -2.64 -4.62
CA GLN A 60 -19.58 -1.51 -5.39
C GLN A 60 -18.68 -1.20 -6.57
N TYR A 61 -17.36 -1.11 -6.36
CA TYR A 61 -16.42 -0.85 -7.46
C TYR A 61 -16.41 -1.95 -8.52
N TYR A 62 -16.57 -3.20 -8.10
CA TYR A 62 -16.77 -4.31 -9.03
C TYR A 62 -18.01 -4.11 -9.91
N LYS A 63 -19.15 -3.73 -9.32
CA LYS A 63 -20.39 -3.42 -10.07
C LYS A 63 -20.24 -2.20 -10.98
N ASP A 64 -19.40 -1.25 -10.60
CA ASP A 64 -19.09 -0.06 -11.39
C ASP A 64 -18.10 -0.36 -12.55
N GLY A 65 -17.64 -1.61 -12.68
CA GLY A 65 -16.80 -2.07 -13.79
C GLY A 65 -15.29 -1.92 -13.54
N ALA A 66 -14.84 -1.95 -12.30
CA ALA A 66 -13.40 -2.01 -12.01
C ALA A 66 -12.80 -3.34 -12.50
N ASP A 67 -11.69 -3.28 -13.26
CA ASP A 67 -11.00 -4.46 -13.78
C ASP A 67 -10.11 -5.14 -12.71
N GLU A 68 -9.83 -4.44 -11.61
CA GLU A 68 -9.01 -4.91 -10.49
C GLU A 68 -9.27 -4.10 -9.22
N ILE A 69 -9.26 -4.77 -8.06
CA ILE A 69 -9.38 -4.13 -6.75
C ILE A 69 -8.06 -4.27 -5.97
N SER A 70 -7.49 -3.13 -5.58
CA SER A 70 -6.26 -3.07 -4.78
C SER A 70 -6.55 -2.63 -3.34
N PHE A 71 -6.15 -3.44 -2.36
CA PHE A 71 -6.21 -3.13 -0.94
C PHE A 71 -4.86 -2.64 -0.43
N LEU A 72 -4.83 -1.43 0.13
CA LEU A 72 -3.65 -0.91 0.84
C LEU A 72 -3.80 -1.12 2.35
N ASN A 73 -3.12 -2.14 2.85
CA ASN A 73 -3.07 -2.47 4.26
C ASN A 73 -2.06 -1.60 5.02
N ILE A 74 -2.57 -0.69 5.84
CA ILE A 74 -1.76 0.19 6.69
C ILE A 74 -1.79 -0.23 8.17
N THR A 75 -2.36 -1.39 8.50
CA THR A 75 -2.39 -1.86 9.89
C THR A 75 -1.04 -2.48 10.28
N GLY A 76 -0.56 -2.17 11.48
CA GLY A 76 0.62 -2.83 12.04
C GLY A 76 0.35 -4.31 12.31
N PHE A 77 1.35 -5.15 12.02
CA PHE A 77 1.29 -6.61 12.12
C PHE A 77 1.71 -7.14 13.49
N ARG A 78 2.26 -6.28 14.36
CA ARG A 78 3.04 -6.69 15.53
C ARG A 78 2.23 -7.33 16.65
N ASP A 79 0.93 -7.06 16.71
CA ASP A 79 0.10 -7.42 17.86
C ASP A 79 -0.82 -8.63 17.61
N PHE A 80 -0.82 -9.21 16.39
CA PHE A 80 -1.75 -10.27 16.01
C PHE A 80 -1.06 -11.45 15.29
N PRO A 81 -1.47 -12.70 15.56
CA PRO A 81 -1.12 -13.84 14.73
C PRO A 81 -1.54 -13.63 13.27
N LEU A 82 -0.78 -14.18 12.32
CA LEU A 82 -0.98 -13.98 10.88
C LEU A 82 -2.42 -14.28 10.41
N GLY A 83 -3.01 -15.39 10.88
CA GLY A 83 -4.37 -15.81 10.48
C GLY A 83 -5.49 -14.91 11.03
N ASP A 84 -5.20 -14.15 12.09
CA ASP A 84 -6.17 -13.28 12.76
C ASP A 84 -6.12 -11.84 12.24
N LEU A 85 -5.24 -11.56 11.27
CA LEU A 85 -5.14 -10.23 10.69
C LEU A 85 -6.48 -9.82 10.04
N PRO A 86 -7.02 -8.63 10.38
CA PRO A 86 -8.29 -8.17 9.81
C PRO A 86 -8.36 -8.19 8.28
N MET A 87 -7.24 -7.95 7.61
CA MET A 87 -7.16 -7.94 6.14
C MET A 87 -7.37 -9.34 5.52
N ILE A 88 -7.02 -10.41 6.24
CA ILE A 88 -7.28 -11.79 5.80
C ILE A 88 -8.78 -12.02 5.67
N GLN A 89 -9.57 -11.57 6.65
CA GLN A 89 -11.02 -11.69 6.60
C GLN A 89 -11.62 -10.81 5.50
N VAL A 90 -11.12 -9.59 5.31
CA VAL A 90 -11.58 -8.70 4.22
C VAL A 90 -11.42 -9.37 2.86
N LEU A 91 -10.27 -9.98 2.58
CA LEU A 91 -10.03 -10.68 1.32
C LEU A 91 -10.95 -11.90 1.15
N ARG A 92 -11.15 -12.69 2.22
CA ARG A 92 -12.04 -13.86 2.17
C ARG A 92 -13.47 -13.47 1.82
N TYR A 93 -14.03 -12.48 2.52
CA TYR A 93 -15.39 -12.01 2.24
C TYR A 93 -15.52 -11.27 0.90
N THR A 94 -14.46 -10.59 0.45
CA THR A 94 -14.46 -9.92 -0.86
C THR A 94 -14.47 -10.94 -1.99
N SER A 95 -13.61 -11.96 -1.92
CA SER A 95 -13.48 -12.99 -2.97
C SER A 95 -14.73 -13.87 -3.15
N GLU A 96 -15.62 -13.91 -2.17
CA GLU A 96 -16.94 -14.56 -2.31
C GLU A 96 -17.86 -13.86 -3.34
N ASN A 97 -17.66 -12.56 -3.59
CA ASN A 97 -18.62 -11.74 -4.37
C ASN A 97 -17.98 -10.88 -5.46
N VAL A 98 -16.65 -10.74 -5.49
CA VAL A 98 -15.90 -9.92 -6.43
C VAL A 98 -15.02 -10.82 -7.30
N PHE A 99 -15.37 -10.94 -8.58
CA PHE A 99 -14.73 -11.86 -9.52
C PHE A 99 -13.77 -11.16 -10.50
N VAL A 100 -13.04 -10.18 -9.98
CA VAL A 100 -11.90 -9.53 -10.65
C VAL A 100 -10.66 -9.69 -9.80
N PRO A 101 -9.44 -9.58 -10.36
CA PRO A 101 -8.22 -9.71 -9.60
C PRO A 101 -8.18 -8.85 -8.34
N LEU A 102 -7.76 -9.44 -7.23
CA LEU A 102 -7.57 -8.79 -5.95
C LEU A 102 -6.08 -8.64 -5.65
N THR A 103 -5.61 -7.41 -5.50
CA THR A 103 -4.24 -7.10 -5.08
C THR A 103 -4.23 -6.64 -3.63
N VAL A 104 -3.29 -7.12 -2.82
CA VAL A 104 -3.08 -6.61 -1.45
C VAL A 104 -1.65 -6.12 -1.24
N GLY A 105 -1.50 -4.90 -0.75
CA GLY A 105 -0.22 -4.31 -0.41
C GLY A 105 -0.12 -3.95 1.06
N GLY A 106 1.11 -3.95 1.58
CA GLY A 106 1.41 -3.51 2.95
C GLY A 106 1.65 -4.66 3.92
N GLY A 107 2.90 -4.75 4.40
CA GLY A 107 3.38 -5.70 5.42
C GLY A 107 3.57 -7.14 4.98
N ILE A 108 3.77 -7.36 3.68
CA ILE A 108 4.33 -8.60 3.15
C ILE A 108 5.84 -8.55 3.37
N ARG A 109 6.28 -9.07 4.51
CA ARG A 109 7.67 -9.15 4.95
C ARG A 109 7.80 -10.18 6.07
N ASP A 110 9.03 -10.56 6.36
CA ASP A 110 9.35 -11.35 7.53
C ASP A 110 8.92 -10.61 8.81
N PHE A 111 8.29 -11.34 9.74
CA PHE A 111 7.97 -10.80 11.06
C PHE A 111 7.80 -11.90 12.11
N THR A 112 7.88 -11.51 13.37
CA THR A 112 7.55 -12.37 14.51
C THR A 112 6.33 -11.80 15.21
N ASP A 113 5.33 -12.63 15.49
CA ASP A 113 4.12 -12.22 16.20
C ASP A 113 4.34 -12.10 17.72
N ALA A 114 3.32 -11.62 18.44
CA ALA A 114 3.36 -11.47 19.89
C ALA A 114 3.51 -12.78 20.67
N THR A 115 3.25 -13.93 20.03
CA THR A 115 3.45 -15.27 20.63
C THR A 115 4.87 -15.79 20.43
N GLY A 116 5.73 -15.05 19.72
CA GLY A 116 7.09 -15.44 19.40
C GLY A 116 7.22 -16.31 18.15
N ARG A 117 6.13 -16.52 17.39
CA ARG A 117 6.18 -17.29 16.15
C ARG A 117 6.70 -16.42 15.02
N TYR A 118 7.76 -16.89 14.37
CA TYR A 118 8.30 -16.28 13.16
C TYR A 118 7.50 -16.71 11.93
N TYR A 119 7.29 -15.77 11.01
CA TYR A 119 6.73 -15.98 9.69
C TYR A 119 7.67 -15.35 8.65
N SER A 120 8.02 -16.12 7.64
CA SER A 120 8.70 -15.62 6.44
C SER A 120 7.73 -14.82 5.56
N SER A 121 8.26 -13.90 4.76
CA SER A 121 7.50 -13.14 3.76
C SER A 121 6.73 -14.05 2.79
N LEU A 122 7.29 -15.22 2.45
CA LEU A 122 6.63 -16.24 1.64
C LEU A 122 5.39 -16.82 2.34
N GLU A 123 5.47 -17.13 3.63
CA GLU A 123 4.31 -17.60 4.41
C GLU A 123 3.23 -16.50 4.52
N VAL A 124 3.64 -15.25 4.71
CA VAL A 124 2.71 -14.11 4.73
C VAL A 124 1.99 -13.98 3.40
N ALA A 125 2.72 -14.02 2.28
CA ALA A 125 2.14 -13.99 0.95
C ALA A 125 1.21 -15.19 0.70
N ALA A 126 1.63 -16.40 1.10
CA ALA A 126 0.81 -17.60 0.97
C ALA A 126 -0.53 -17.47 1.69
N GLU A 127 -0.56 -16.91 2.90
CA GLU A 127 -1.81 -16.72 3.63
C GLU A 127 -2.72 -15.68 2.95
N TYR A 128 -2.14 -14.62 2.38
CA TYR A 128 -2.90 -13.66 1.57
C TYR A 128 -3.50 -14.30 0.32
N PHE A 129 -2.73 -15.11 -0.41
CA PHE A 129 -3.23 -15.81 -1.60
C PHE A 129 -4.33 -16.81 -1.25
N ARG A 130 -4.16 -17.61 -0.19
CA ARG A 130 -5.18 -18.55 0.31
C ARG A 130 -6.46 -17.86 0.78
N SER A 131 -6.36 -16.57 1.10
CA SER A 131 -7.48 -15.75 1.55
C SER A 131 -8.17 -14.99 0.42
N GLY A 132 -7.75 -15.17 -0.83
CA GLY A 132 -8.42 -14.64 -2.01
C GLY A 132 -7.68 -13.52 -2.74
N ALA A 133 -6.45 -13.17 -2.33
CA ALA A 133 -5.62 -12.30 -3.16
C ALA A 133 -5.08 -13.07 -4.38
N ASP A 134 -5.00 -12.39 -5.52
CA ASP A 134 -4.32 -12.88 -6.73
C ASP A 134 -2.89 -12.34 -6.82
N LYS A 135 -2.68 -11.14 -6.25
CA LYS A 135 -1.40 -10.43 -6.28
C LYS A 135 -1.07 -9.83 -4.93
N ILE A 136 0.23 -9.74 -4.64
CA ILE A 136 0.75 -9.00 -3.49
C ILE A 136 1.59 -7.81 -3.96
N SER A 137 1.57 -6.73 -3.18
CA SER A 137 2.35 -5.52 -3.46
C SER A 137 3.41 -5.28 -2.39
N ILE A 138 4.67 -5.21 -2.83
CA ILE A 138 5.85 -5.03 -1.99
C ILE A 138 6.40 -3.61 -2.20
N GLY A 139 6.56 -2.88 -1.09
CA GLY A 139 7.13 -1.52 -1.07
C GLY A 139 8.57 -1.52 -0.58
N SER A 140 8.80 -1.18 0.69
CA SER A 140 10.14 -0.97 1.27
C SER A 140 11.12 -2.12 1.04
N ASP A 141 10.66 -3.38 1.14
CA ASP A 141 11.55 -4.53 0.93
C ASP A 141 12.07 -4.64 -0.51
N ALA A 142 11.31 -4.13 -1.48
CA ALA A 142 11.76 -4.06 -2.88
C ALA A 142 12.93 -3.08 -3.05
N VAL A 143 12.96 -2.00 -2.26
CA VAL A 143 14.09 -1.04 -2.26
C VAL A 143 15.34 -1.73 -1.72
N TYR A 144 15.25 -2.45 -0.60
CA TYR A 144 16.39 -3.16 -0.02
C TYR A 144 16.94 -4.24 -0.97
N ALA A 145 16.05 -5.02 -1.59
CA ALA A 145 16.42 -6.01 -2.58
C ALA A 145 17.13 -5.38 -3.79
N ALA A 146 16.64 -4.23 -4.28
CA ALA A 146 17.26 -3.52 -5.39
C ALA A 146 18.64 -2.94 -5.02
N GLU A 147 18.80 -2.37 -3.82
CA GLU A 147 20.09 -1.88 -3.34
C GLU A 147 21.13 -2.98 -3.21
N GLU A 148 20.74 -4.14 -2.66
CA GLU A 148 21.62 -5.30 -2.56
C GLU A 148 22.03 -5.82 -3.95
N PHE A 149 21.09 -5.87 -4.89
CA PHE A 149 21.38 -6.26 -6.26
C PHE A 149 22.32 -5.28 -6.96
N VAL A 150 22.12 -3.97 -6.81
CA VAL A 150 23.01 -2.95 -7.40
C VAL A 150 24.42 -3.02 -6.80
N LYS A 151 24.55 -3.30 -5.50
CA LYS A 151 25.85 -3.43 -4.82
C LYS A 151 26.60 -4.70 -5.21
N SER A 152 25.89 -5.82 -5.33
CA SER A 152 26.52 -7.15 -5.54
C SER A 152 26.56 -7.59 -7.00
N GLY A 153 25.67 -7.08 -7.85
CA GLY A 153 25.44 -7.57 -9.21
C GLY A 153 24.77 -8.95 -9.28
N VAL A 154 24.35 -9.52 -8.14
CA VAL A 154 23.88 -10.90 -8.05
C VAL A 154 22.51 -10.97 -7.38
N LYS A 155 21.64 -11.82 -7.93
CA LYS A 155 20.35 -12.20 -7.32
C LYS A 155 20.62 -13.20 -6.19
N THR A 156 20.32 -12.82 -4.95
CA THR A 156 20.63 -13.66 -3.78
C THR A 156 19.65 -14.81 -3.60
N GLY A 157 18.47 -14.72 -4.21
CA GLY A 157 17.36 -15.66 -4.02
C GLY A 157 16.71 -15.56 -2.64
N LYS A 158 17.05 -14.53 -1.85
CA LYS A 158 16.62 -14.38 -0.46
C LYS A 158 15.59 -13.27 -0.25
N SER A 159 15.49 -12.31 -1.17
CA SER A 159 14.50 -11.25 -1.04
C SER A 159 13.07 -11.80 -1.12
N SER A 160 12.11 -11.10 -0.51
CA SER A 160 10.70 -11.47 -0.64
C SER A 160 10.25 -11.51 -2.11
N LEU A 161 10.75 -10.59 -2.94
CA LEU A 161 10.52 -10.56 -4.39
C LEU A 161 10.92 -11.90 -5.04
N GLU A 162 12.14 -12.36 -4.80
CA GLU A 162 12.67 -13.59 -5.40
C GLU A 162 11.96 -14.84 -4.86
N GLN A 163 11.75 -14.90 -3.54
CA GLN A 163 11.11 -16.06 -2.92
C GLN A 163 9.67 -16.22 -3.37
N ILE A 164 8.88 -15.15 -3.38
CA ILE A 164 7.47 -15.19 -3.74
C ILE A 164 7.32 -15.42 -5.25
N SER A 165 8.07 -14.69 -6.09
CA SER A 165 8.00 -14.87 -7.55
C SER A 165 8.46 -16.25 -8.01
N ARG A 166 9.42 -16.88 -7.30
CA ARG A 166 9.86 -18.25 -7.62
C ARG A 166 8.77 -19.29 -7.39
N VAL A 167 7.90 -19.09 -6.40
CA VAL A 167 6.82 -20.05 -6.05
C VAL A 167 5.54 -19.74 -6.81
N TYR A 168 5.13 -18.48 -6.87
CA TYR A 168 3.83 -18.04 -7.41
C TYR A 168 3.91 -17.42 -8.81
N GLY A 169 5.13 -17.18 -9.32
CA GLY A 169 5.38 -16.52 -10.60
C GLY A 169 5.47 -15.00 -10.50
N ASN A 170 6.14 -14.37 -11.48
CA ASN A 170 6.34 -12.92 -11.53
C ASN A 170 5.01 -12.14 -11.55
N GLN A 171 3.97 -12.71 -12.14
CA GLN A 171 2.64 -12.09 -12.26
C GLN A 171 1.95 -11.89 -10.91
N ALA A 172 2.35 -12.64 -9.86
CA ALA A 172 1.77 -12.53 -8.53
C ALA A 172 2.41 -11.41 -7.69
N VAL A 173 3.50 -10.80 -8.17
CA VAL A 173 4.30 -9.81 -7.42
C VAL A 173 4.23 -8.45 -8.09
N VAL A 174 3.68 -7.48 -7.37
CA VAL A 174 3.63 -6.06 -7.74
C VAL A 174 4.64 -5.30 -6.88
N VAL A 175 5.36 -4.35 -7.49
CA VAL A 175 6.25 -3.45 -6.75
C VAL A 175 5.60 -2.08 -6.62
N SER A 176 5.40 -1.64 -5.38
CA SER A 176 4.93 -0.28 -5.08
C SER A 176 6.12 0.66 -4.99
N ILE A 177 6.23 1.59 -5.94
CA ILE A 177 7.30 2.58 -6.00
C ILE A 177 6.72 3.95 -5.67
N ASP A 178 7.27 4.59 -4.65
CA ASP A 178 6.89 5.95 -4.21
C ASP A 178 8.03 6.94 -4.52
N PRO A 179 8.19 7.40 -5.78
CA PRO A 179 9.30 8.26 -6.16
C PRO A 179 9.09 9.71 -5.69
N ARG A 180 10.19 10.37 -5.34
CA ARG A 180 10.23 11.82 -5.16
C ARG A 180 11.06 12.45 -6.28
N ARG A 181 10.51 13.47 -6.94
CA ARG A 181 11.27 14.23 -7.95
C ARG A 181 12.42 15.00 -7.28
N VAL A 182 13.61 14.87 -7.86
CA VAL A 182 14.81 15.63 -7.47
C VAL A 182 15.27 16.45 -8.67
N TYR A 183 15.50 17.74 -8.46
CA TYR A 183 16.04 18.63 -9.48
C TYR A 183 17.56 18.68 -9.36
N VAL A 184 18.24 18.72 -10.50
CA VAL A 184 19.70 18.88 -10.61
C VAL A 184 19.99 20.06 -11.52
N ASN A 185 21.14 20.70 -11.35
CA ASN A 185 21.50 21.88 -12.13
C ASN A 185 21.99 21.47 -13.53
N HIS A 186 22.77 20.40 -13.58
CA HIS A 186 23.32 19.85 -14.82
C HIS A 186 23.02 18.34 -14.92
N PRO A 187 22.76 17.81 -16.14
CA PRO A 187 22.62 16.37 -16.37
C PRO A 187 23.76 15.51 -15.84
N ASP A 188 24.97 16.06 -15.81
CA ASP A 188 26.18 15.36 -15.39
C ASP A 188 26.40 15.35 -13.86
N ASP A 189 25.55 16.06 -13.10
CA ASP A 189 25.62 16.08 -11.63
C ASP A 189 25.27 14.72 -11.01
N VAL A 190 24.61 13.85 -11.78
CA VAL A 190 24.15 12.54 -11.33
C VAL A 190 24.45 11.46 -12.37
N PRO A 191 24.72 10.22 -11.96
CA PRO A 191 24.96 9.10 -12.89
C PRO A 191 23.67 8.57 -13.53
N TYR A 192 22.53 9.21 -13.28
CA TYR A 192 21.20 8.75 -13.69
C TYR A 192 20.67 9.53 -14.88
N LYS A 193 19.80 8.91 -15.66
CA LYS A 193 19.09 9.60 -16.74
C LYS A 193 18.25 10.74 -16.16
N VAL A 194 18.55 11.95 -16.61
CA VAL A 194 17.75 13.14 -16.30
C VAL A 194 16.77 13.47 -17.43
N ILE A 195 15.68 14.15 -17.09
CA ILE A 195 14.71 14.67 -18.07
C ILE A 195 14.71 16.19 -17.94
N ARG A 196 15.00 16.90 -19.04
CA ARG A 196 14.90 18.35 -19.07
C ARG A 196 13.45 18.76 -18.88
N VAL A 197 13.20 19.60 -17.88
CA VAL A 197 11.88 20.19 -17.64
C VAL A 197 11.90 21.66 -18.02
N THR A 198 10.86 22.13 -18.70
CA THR A 198 10.67 23.55 -19.05
C THR A 198 9.88 24.31 -18.00
N ASN A 199 9.09 23.60 -17.20
CA ASN A 199 8.38 24.15 -16.05
C ASN A 199 8.61 23.22 -14.84
N PRO A 200 9.38 23.64 -13.82
CA PRO A 200 9.64 22.82 -12.64
C PRO A 200 8.38 22.62 -11.77
N GLY A 201 7.26 23.29 -12.06
CA GLY A 201 6.10 23.29 -11.17
C GLY A 201 6.43 23.94 -9.82
N MET A 202 5.47 24.00 -8.90
CA MET A 202 5.77 24.48 -7.54
C MET A 202 6.77 23.52 -6.87
N PRO A 203 7.88 24.00 -6.30
CA PRO A 203 8.64 23.21 -5.37
C PRO A 203 7.69 22.81 -4.22
N VAL A 204 7.70 21.54 -3.81
CA VAL A 204 6.91 21.05 -2.66
C VAL A 204 7.45 21.59 -1.31
N PHE A 205 8.15 22.72 -1.34
CA PHE A 205 8.54 23.53 -0.20
C PHE A 205 7.48 24.62 -0.02
N SER A 206 6.35 24.26 0.58
CA SER A 206 5.50 25.26 1.20
C SER A 206 6.23 25.81 2.44
N PRO A 207 6.39 27.13 2.61
CA PRO A 207 6.98 27.73 3.81
C PRO A 207 6.24 27.37 5.10
N LEU A 208 4.99 26.90 5.02
CA LEU A 208 4.23 26.45 6.20
C LEU A 208 4.86 25.23 6.90
N LEU A 209 5.68 24.42 6.22
CA LEU A 209 6.29 23.24 6.85
C LEU A 209 7.56 23.57 7.65
N SER A 210 8.21 24.71 7.38
CA SER A 210 9.39 25.15 8.15
C SER A 210 9.01 25.64 9.56
N LEU A 211 7.78 26.11 9.78
CA LEU A 211 7.31 26.51 11.10
C LEU A 211 7.02 25.30 12.03
N LEU A 212 6.74 24.12 11.47
CA LEU A 212 6.45 22.90 12.23
C LEU A 212 7.74 22.21 12.73
N CYS A 213 8.87 22.38 12.06
CA CYS A 213 10.14 21.80 12.50
C CYS A 213 10.95 22.69 13.45
N HIS A 214 10.66 24.00 13.55
CA HIS A 214 11.27 24.87 14.57
C HIS A 214 10.48 24.93 15.88
N GLY A 215 9.26 24.38 15.94
CA GLY A 215 8.42 24.38 17.15
C GLY A 215 8.59 23.19 18.10
N LEU A 216 9.57 22.30 17.88
CA LEU A 216 9.78 21.10 18.71
C LEU A 216 11.11 21.11 19.51
N ASN A 217 11.82 22.24 19.55
CA ASN A 217 13.12 22.34 20.24
C ASN A 217 13.17 23.42 21.34
N GLU A 218 12.04 23.84 21.87
CA GLU A 218 11.97 24.72 23.04
C GLU A 218 10.96 24.10 24.01
N HIS A 219 11.44 23.25 24.93
CA HIS A 219 10.96 23.08 26.30
C HIS A 219 11.77 21.96 26.96
N GLY A 220 12.78 22.37 27.74
CA GLY A 220 13.08 21.72 29.01
C GLY A 220 12.05 22.07 30.08
#